data_AF-A0A530GHY6-F1
#
_entry.id   AF-A0A530GHY6-F1
#
_cell.length_a   1.000
_cell.length_b   1.000
_cell.length_c   1.000
_cell.angle_alpha   90.00
_cell.angle_beta   90.00
_cell.angle_gamma   90.00
#
_symmetry.space_group_name_H-M   'P 1'
#
loop_
_entity.id
_entity.type
_entity.pdbx_description
1 polymer ?
#
loop_
_entity_poly.entity_id
_entity_poly.type
_entity_poly.pdbx_seq_one_letter_code
_entity_poly.pdbx_strand_id
1 'polypeptide(L)'
;FPLAAGGTTDLTDYRMEDRREDFVTLVEADHGGPGWTAIARRAEKDLVLVLKNPAELPVTMLWFSNGGRDYAPWSGRHLGVLGIEDGRSAIGHAASLGDNWLKHEGMATAFALAEGRSVSFRHVIGAVPSAEAEAPAEIE
;
A
#
# COMPACT_ATOMS: atom_id res chain seq x y z
N PHE A 1 14.67 -2.63 0.88
CA PHE A 1 14.36 -1.23 0.57
C PHE A 1 15.38 -0.29 1.20
N PRO A 2 15.85 0.75 0.51
CA PRO A 2 16.87 1.66 1.05
C PRO A 2 16.34 2.50 2.23
N LEU A 3 17.19 2.73 3.23
CA LEU A 3 16.90 3.61 4.38
C LEU A 3 17.57 4.96 4.23
N ALA A 4 17.00 6.01 4.83
CA ALA A 4 17.52 7.38 4.76
C ALA A 4 18.94 7.52 5.33
N ALA A 5 19.27 6.77 6.38
CA ALA A 5 20.61 6.74 6.99
C ALA A 5 21.61 5.80 6.28
N GLY A 6 21.22 5.23 5.12
CA GLY A 6 21.95 4.18 4.44
C GLY A 6 21.56 2.78 4.91
N GLY A 7 21.97 1.76 4.16
CA GLY A 7 21.58 0.37 4.39
C GLY A 7 20.21 0.03 3.80
N THR A 8 19.67 -1.13 4.20
CA THR A 8 18.41 -1.65 3.69
C THR A 8 17.54 -2.24 4.79
N THR A 9 16.23 -2.09 4.66
CA THR A 9 15.23 -2.83 5.44
C THR A 9 14.50 -3.86 4.59
N ASP A 10 14.06 -4.93 5.22
CA ASP A 10 13.04 -5.83 4.68
C ASP A 10 11.66 -5.16 4.83
N LEU A 11 10.81 -5.23 3.80
CA LEU A 11 9.43 -4.72 3.84
C LEU A 11 8.41 -5.84 4.07
N THR A 12 8.84 -7.10 4.06
CA THR A 12 7.97 -8.25 4.33
C THR A 12 7.67 -8.43 5.83
N ASP A 13 8.43 -7.74 6.69
CA ASP A 13 8.30 -7.79 8.14
C ASP A 13 8.06 -6.38 8.72
N TYR A 14 6.92 -6.20 9.37
CA TYR A 14 6.59 -4.93 10.01
C TYR A 14 7.16 -4.85 11.42
N ARG A 15 8.28 -4.14 11.55
CA ARG A 15 8.99 -3.95 12.83
C ARG A 15 8.71 -2.58 13.43
N MET A 16 8.45 -2.52 14.73
CA MET A 16 8.10 -1.30 15.48
C MET A 16 9.22 -0.81 16.38
N GLU A 17 10.43 -0.83 15.85
CA GLU A 17 11.67 -0.60 16.62
C GLU A 17 11.94 0.89 16.90
N ASP A 18 11.35 1.79 16.11
CA ASP A 18 11.58 3.23 16.16
C ASP A 18 10.31 4.06 15.92
N ARG A 19 10.36 5.33 16.32
CA ARG A 19 9.28 6.29 16.05
C ARG A 19 9.42 6.83 14.65
N ARG A 20 8.42 6.61 13.81
CA ARG A 20 8.49 6.99 12.39
C ARG A 20 7.14 7.25 11.76
N GLU A 21 7.21 7.94 10.63
CA GLU A 21 6.18 7.94 9.60
C GLU A 21 6.85 7.67 8.28
N ASP A 22 6.44 6.61 7.60
CA ASP A 22 6.98 6.25 6.29
C ASP A 22 5.87 5.97 5.30
N PHE A 23 6.23 6.07 4.03
CA PHE A 23 5.33 5.82 2.92
C PHE A 23 6.08 5.12 1.81
N VAL A 24 5.57 3.96 1.40
CA VAL A 24 6.13 3.18 0.29
C VAL A 24 5.08 3.06 -0.80
N THR A 25 5.41 3.47 -2.01
CA THR A 25 4.60 3.18 -3.20
C THR A 25 5.18 1.98 -3.92
N LEU A 26 4.37 0.95 -4.09
CA LEU A 26 4.67 -0.24 -4.89
C LEU A 26 3.86 -0.17 -6.18
N VAL A 27 4.51 -0.44 -7.31
CA VAL A 27 3.86 -0.59 -8.62
C VAL A 27 3.59 -2.08 -8.84
N GLU A 28 2.36 -2.42 -9.19
CA GLU A 28 2.01 -3.81 -9.50
C GLU A 28 2.75 -4.28 -10.76
N ALA A 29 3.40 -5.44 -10.67
CA ALA A 29 3.97 -6.10 -11.84
C ALA A 29 2.85 -6.75 -12.67
N ASP A 30 3.04 -6.83 -13.99
CA ASP A 30 2.10 -7.57 -14.84
C ASP A 30 2.33 -9.08 -14.68
N HIS A 31 1.33 -9.77 -14.12
CA HIS A 31 1.31 -11.22 -13.95
C HIS A 31 -0.02 -11.85 -14.42
N GLY A 32 -0.88 -11.08 -15.10
CA GLY A 32 -2.15 -11.57 -15.64
C GLY A 32 -3.26 -11.87 -14.61
N GLY A 33 -3.01 -11.67 -13.31
CA GLY A 33 -3.96 -11.88 -12.21
C GLY A 33 -4.44 -10.58 -11.53
N PRO A 34 -5.27 -10.69 -10.48
CA PRO A 34 -5.60 -9.55 -9.63
C PRO A 34 -4.37 -9.09 -8.86
N GLY A 35 -4.18 -7.77 -8.70
CA GLY A 35 -3.18 -7.24 -7.78
C GLY A 35 -3.61 -7.54 -6.35
N TRP A 36 -2.65 -7.84 -5.47
CA TRP A 36 -2.98 -8.29 -4.13
C TRP A 36 -2.00 -7.82 -3.06
N THR A 37 -2.49 -7.78 -1.82
CA THR A 37 -1.67 -7.57 -0.63
C THR A 37 -2.18 -8.48 0.47
N ALA A 38 -1.28 -9.20 1.12
CA ALA A 38 -1.59 -10.09 2.22
C ALA A 38 -0.78 -9.68 3.47
N ILE A 39 -1.42 -9.61 4.62
CA ILE A 39 -0.77 -9.33 5.92
C ILE A 39 -1.08 -10.46 6.88
N ALA A 40 -0.03 -11.14 7.33
CA ALA A 40 -0.13 -12.11 8.41
C ALA A 40 -0.05 -11.42 9.77
N ARG A 41 -1.18 -11.40 10.49
CA ARG A 41 -1.28 -10.80 11.82
C ARG A 41 -1.12 -11.90 12.87
N ARG A 42 0.13 -12.18 13.23
CA ARG A 42 0.51 -13.33 14.06
C ARG A 42 -0.15 -13.34 15.44
N ALA A 43 -0.34 -12.17 16.06
CA ALA A 43 -0.97 -12.07 17.37
C ALA A 43 -2.49 -12.37 17.29
N GLU A 44 -3.11 -11.96 16.19
CA GLU A 44 -4.53 -12.10 15.89
C GLU A 44 -4.88 -13.45 15.27
N LYS A 45 -3.87 -14.18 14.75
CA LYS A 45 -4.01 -15.49 14.08
C LYS A 45 -4.90 -15.43 12.85
N ASP A 46 -4.75 -14.37 12.06
CA ASP A 46 -5.44 -14.21 10.78
C ASP A 46 -4.54 -13.64 9.69
N LEU A 47 -5.02 -13.81 8.45
CA LEU A 47 -4.47 -13.21 7.25
C LEU A 47 -5.48 -12.20 6.74
N VAL A 48 -5.08 -10.94 6.63
CA VAL A 48 -5.84 -9.93 5.89
C VAL A 48 -5.44 -10.01 4.43
N LEU A 49 -6.42 -10.11 3.53
CA LEU A 49 -6.22 -10.12 2.09
C LEU A 49 -6.93 -8.93 1.46
N VAL A 50 -6.21 -8.23 0.60
CA VAL A 50 -6.70 -7.14 -0.23
C VAL A 50 -6.51 -7.52 -1.69
N LEU A 51 -7.56 -7.44 -2.50
CA LEU A 51 -7.53 -7.71 -3.94
C LEU A 51 -8.05 -6.52 -4.73
N LYS A 52 -7.35 -6.18 -5.81
CA LYS A 52 -7.70 -5.10 -6.73
C LYS A 52 -7.58 -5.52 -8.18
N ASN A 53 -8.19 -4.73 -9.05
CA ASN A 53 -7.85 -4.75 -10.47
C ASN A 53 -6.64 -3.83 -10.71
N PRO A 54 -5.46 -4.35 -11.05
CA PRO A 54 -4.24 -3.55 -11.16
C PRO A 54 -4.23 -2.65 -12.40
N ALA A 55 -5.04 -2.96 -13.43
CA ALA A 55 -5.25 -2.05 -14.55
C ALA A 55 -6.03 -0.78 -14.13
N GLU A 56 -6.89 -0.89 -13.10
CA GLU A 56 -7.63 0.24 -12.54
C GLU A 56 -6.82 0.96 -11.46
N LEU A 57 -6.22 0.21 -10.53
CA LEU A 57 -5.47 0.69 -9.38
C LEU A 57 -4.02 0.16 -9.41
N PRO A 58 -3.13 0.76 -10.22
CA PRO A 58 -1.80 0.20 -10.51
C PRO A 58 -0.81 0.28 -9.35
N VAL A 59 -1.10 1.05 -8.30
CA VAL A 59 -0.20 1.19 -7.15
C VAL A 59 -0.84 0.68 -5.88
N THR A 60 -0.02 0.06 -5.03
CA THR A 60 -0.30 -0.17 -3.61
C THR A 60 0.58 0.78 -2.82
N MET A 61 0.01 1.47 -1.85
CA MET A 61 0.76 2.34 -0.95
C MET A 61 0.69 1.76 0.46
N LEU A 62 1.85 1.63 1.09
CA LEU A 62 1.97 1.24 2.49
C LEU A 62 2.30 2.48 3.31
N TRP A 63 1.39 2.83 4.22
CA TRP A 63 1.59 3.93 5.16
C TRP A 63 1.93 3.38 6.53
N PHE A 64 3.14 3.68 7.02
CA PHE A 64 3.62 3.25 8.32
C PHE A 64 3.51 4.42 9.30
N SER A 65 2.86 4.20 10.44
CA SER A 65 2.73 5.21 11.49
C SER A 65 3.02 4.61 12.85
N ASN A 66 4.10 5.09 13.45
CA ASN A 66 4.54 4.68 14.79
C ASN A 66 4.98 5.88 15.63
N GLY A 67 4.08 6.85 15.80
CA GLY A 67 4.27 7.96 16.73
C GLY A 67 5.33 8.96 16.27
N GLY A 68 5.66 8.99 14.98
CA GLY A 68 6.59 9.95 14.39
C GLY A 68 5.99 11.35 14.28
N ARG A 69 4.66 11.47 14.11
CA ARG A 69 3.95 12.77 14.23
C ARG A 69 3.71 13.12 15.68
N ASP A 70 4.71 13.72 16.31
CA ASP A 70 4.67 14.14 17.71
C ASP A 70 4.00 15.49 17.96
N TYR A 71 3.72 16.24 16.89
CA TYR A 71 2.99 17.51 16.91
C TYR A 71 1.47 17.32 16.91
N ALA A 72 0.72 18.36 17.30
CA ALA A 72 -0.75 18.33 17.31
C ALA A 72 -1.34 18.20 15.88
N PRO A 73 -2.50 17.53 15.70
CA PRO A 73 -3.31 16.82 16.70
C PRO A 73 -2.87 15.38 17.01
N TRP A 74 -1.82 14.89 16.36
CA TRP A 74 -1.37 13.50 16.46
C TRP A 74 -0.72 13.19 17.82
N SER A 75 0.10 14.11 18.33
CA SER A 75 0.74 14.04 19.66
C SER A 75 1.50 12.74 19.91
N GLY A 76 2.02 12.10 18.86
CA GLY A 76 2.76 10.84 18.94
C GLY A 76 1.91 9.63 19.34
N ARG A 77 0.58 9.74 19.32
CA ARG A 77 -0.34 8.72 19.85
C ARG A 77 -0.69 7.62 18.85
N HIS A 78 -0.37 7.80 17.58
CA HIS A 78 -0.64 6.82 16.53
C HIS A 78 0.49 5.80 16.50
N LEU A 79 0.32 4.71 17.22
CA LEU A 79 1.30 3.63 17.37
C LEU A 79 0.73 2.36 16.74
N GLY A 80 1.58 1.50 16.19
CA GLY A 80 1.10 0.19 15.73
C GLY A 80 0.45 0.18 14.34
N VAL A 81 0.42 1.29 13.60
CA VAL A 81 -0.51 1.43 12.46
C VAL A 81 0.18 1.21 11.12
N LEU A 82 -0.36 0.26 10.36
CA LEU A 82 -0.04 0.02 8.96
C LEU A 82 -1.31 0.27 8.11
N GLY A 83 -1.24 1.23 7.20
CA GLY A 83 -2.24 1.46 6.16
C GLY A 83 -1.87 0.71 4.89
N ILE A 84 -2.86 0.06 4.26
CA ILE A 84 -2.78 -0.45 2.90
C ILE A 84 -3.73 0.38 2.05
N GLU A 85 -3.21 1.00 1.01
CA GLU A 85 -3.95 1.96 0.19
C GLU A 85 -3.74 1.63 -1.29
N ASP A 86 -4.76 1.08 -1.94
CA ASP A 86 -4.74 0.84 -3.38
C ASP A 86 -5.24 2.05 -4.16
N GLY A 87 -4.51 2.40 -5.22
CA GLY A 87 -4.74 3.66 -5.89
C GLY A 87 -4.33 3.72 -7.35
N ARG A 88 -4.83 4.78 -7.98
CA ARG A 88 -4.33 5.34 -9.23
C ARG A 88 -3.86 6.76 -8.94
N SER A 89 -2.70 6.89 -8.29
CA SER A 89 -2.21 8.15 -7.76
C SER A 89 -0.68 8.16 -7.67
N ALA A 90 -0.08 9.35 -7.80
CA ALA A 90 1.21 9.65 -7.24
C ALA A 90 1.05 10.20 -5.80
N ILE A 91 2.17 10.47 -5.12
CA ILE A 91 2.13 11.12 -3.81
C ILE A 91 1.76 12.60 -4.01
N GLY A 92 0.54 12.95 -3.65
CA GLY A 92 0.00 14.32 -3.70
C GLY A 92 -0.85 14.62 -4.94
N HIS A 93 -1.96 15.34 -4.73
CA HIS A 93 -2.97 15.60 -5.76
C HIS A 93 -2.41 16.27 -7.03
N ALA A 94 -1.64 17.34 -6.89
CA ALA A 94 -1.06 18.06 -8.03
C ALA A 94 -0.07 17.19 -8.82
N ALA A 95 0.74 16.37 -8.12
CA ALA A 95 1.66 15.44 -8.74
C ALA A 95 0.93 14.31 -9.48
N SER A 96 -0.18 13.81 -8.92
CA SER A 96 -1.04 12.81 -9.57
C SER A 96 -1.61 13.30 -10.90
N LEU A 97 -1.98 14.58 -10.98
CA LEU A 97 -2.48 15.21 -12.22
C LEU A 97 -1.35 15.59 -13.17
N GLY A 98 -0.24 16.12 -12.65
CA GLY A 98 0.90 16.63 -13.40
C GLY A 98 1.89 15.55 -13.86
N ASP A 99 3.08 15.99 -14.22
CA ASP A 99 4.19 15.10 -14.53
C ASP A 99 4.74 14.43 -13.26
N ASN A 100 5.11 13.14 -13.33
CA ASN A 100 5.64 12.39 -12.20
C ASN A 100 6.36 11.10 -12.64
N TRP A 101 7.14 10.53 -11.73
CA TRP A 101 7.96 9.35 -12.00
C TRP A 101 7.11 8.11 -12.38
N LEU A 102 5.93 7.92 -11.79
CA LEU A 102 5.05 6.79 -12.14
C LEU A 102 4.57 6.88 -13.59
N LYS A 103 4.23 8.08 -14.08
CA LYS A 103 3.87 8.29 -15.48
C LYS A 103 5.04 8.01 -16.43
N HIS A 104 6.26 8.33 -16.02
CA HIS A 104 7.47 7.98 -16.79
C HIS A 104 7.69 6.47 -16.87
N GLU A 105 7.24 5.72 -15.87
CA GLU A 105 7.19 4.24 -15.87
C GLU A 105 5.92 3.69 -16.55
N GLY A 106 5.12 4.53 -17.24
CA GLY A 106 3.92 4.12 -17.96
C GLY A 106 2.67 3.89 -17.10
N MET A 107 2.71 4.21 -15.81
CA MET A 107 1.59 4.03 -14.90
C MET A 107 0.62 5.21 -14.93
N ALA A 108 -0.67 4.91 -14.97
CA ALA A 108 -1.71 5.93 -14.82
C ALA A 108 -1.78 6.40 -13.36
N THR A 109 -1.83 7.72 -13.13
CA THR A 109 -1.90 8.31 -11.77
C THR A 109 -3.13 9.17 -11.54
N ALA A 110 -4.09 9.16 -12.45
CA ALA A 110 -5.39 9.80 -12.27
C ALA A 110 -6.45 9.16 -13.18
N PHE A 111 -7.71 9.23 -12.77
CA PHE A 111 -8.84 8.91 -13.65
C PHE A 111 -9.26 10.16 -14.44
N ALA A 112 -9.41 10.02 -15.76
CA ALA A 112 -9.98 11.05 -16.59
C ALA A 112 -11.51 10.96 -16.55
N LEU A 113 -12.13 11.91 -15.84
CA LEU A 113 -13.59 12.05 -15.79
C LEU A 113 -14.07 12.95 -16.95
N ALA A 114 -15.23 12.62 -17.51
CA ALA A 114 -15.85 13.38 -18.60
C ALA A 114 -17.37 13.24 -18.52
N GLU A 115 -18.10 14.16 -19.14
CA GLU A 115 -19.56 14.05 -19.24
C GLU A 115 -19.96 12.72 -19.92
N GLY A 116 -20.94 12.03 -19.34
CA GLY A 116 -21.36 10.71 -19.80
C GLY A 116 -20.39 9.55 -19.51
N ARG A 117 -19.24 9.82 -18.88
CA ARG A 117 -18.28 8.78 -18.47
C ARG A 117 -18.37 8.53 -16.96
N SER A 118 -18.60 7.26 -16.62
CA SER A 118 -18.52 6.78 -15.23
C SER A 118 -17.24 5.96 -15.04
N VAL A 119 -16.66 6.06 -13.85
CA VAL A 119 -15.57 5.21 -13.38
C VAL A 119 -16.07 4.43 -12.19
N SER A 120 -15.92 3.11 -12.25
CA SER A 120 -16.12 2.21 -11.12
C SER A 120 -14.98 1.21 -11.13
N PHE A 121 -14.56 0.79 -9.94
CA PHE A 121 -13.56 -0.26 -9.75
C PHE A 121 -14.01 -1.14 -8.59
N ARG A 122 -13.50 -2.36 -8.55
CA ARG A 122 -13.80 -3.33 -7.49
C ARG A 122 -12.59 -3.50 -6.59
N HIS A 123 -12.87 -3.58 -5.31
CA HIS A 123 -11.88 -3.74 -4.26
C HIS A 123 -12.44 -4.71 -3.24
N VAL A 124 -11.70 -5.77 -2.95
CA VAL A 124 -12.10 -6.80 -1.99
C VAL A 124 -11.14 -6.72 -0.82
N ILE A 125 -11.70 -6.62 0.39
CA ILE A 125 -10.95 -6.68 1.63
C ILE A 125 -11.60 -7.76 2.48
N GLY A 126 -10.81 -8.72 2.92
CA GLY A 126 -11.27 -9.81 3.77
C GLY A 126 -10.20 -10.24 4.75
N ALA A 127 -10.63 -11.03 5.74
CA ALA A 127 -9.72 -11.73 6.63
C ALA A 127 -10.12 -13.20 6.69
N VAL A 128 -9.13 -14.07 6.78
CA VAL A 128 -9.32 -15.51 6.98
C VAL A 128 -8.47 -15.96 8.18
N PRO A 129 -8.92 -16.95 8.97
CA PRO A 129 -8.07 -17.54 9.99
C PRO A 129 -6.76 -18.01 9.37
N SER A 130 -5.63 -17.71 10.00
CA SER A 130 -4.36 -18.26 9.54
C SER A 130 -4.37 -19.75 9.85
N ALA A 131 -4.22 -20.61 8.84
CA ALA A 131 -3.77 -21.98 9.09
C ALA A 131 -2.41 -21.92 9.81
N GLU A 132 -2.00 -22.96 10.52
CA GLU A 132 -0.65 -23.03 11.15
C GLU A 132 0.52 -22.98 10.13
N ALA A 133 0.22 -22.77 8.85
CA ALA A 133 1.16 -22.62 7.76
C ALA A 133 1.67 -21.18 7.63
N GLU A 134 2.85 -21.03 7.04
CA GLU A 134 3.42 -19.73 6.70
C GLU A 134 2.54 -18.98 5.69
N ALA A 135 2.60 -17.64 5.74
CA ALA A 135 1.87 -16.80 4.79
C ALA A 135 2.35 -17.10 3.36
N PRO A 136 1.43 -17.21 2.38
CA PRO A 136 1.81 -17.48 1.00
C PRO A 136 2.70 -16.36 0.46
N ALA A 137 3.84 -16.73 -0.13
CA ALA A 137 4.73 -15.80 -0.83
C ALA A 137 4.23 -15.48 -2.24
N GLU A 138 3.39 -16.35 -2.81
CA GLU A 138 2.83 -16.25 -4.16
C GLU A 138 1.39 -16.78 -4.16
N ILE A 139 0.57 -16.33 -5.13
CA ILE A 139 -0.75 -16.88 -5.43
C ILE A 139 -0.66 -17.47 -6.84
N GLU A 140 -0.75 -18.80 -6.98
CA GLU A 140 -0.90 -19.50 -8.28
C GLU A 140 -2.30 -19.30 -8.88
#